data_AF-A0A821D7Q1-F1
#
_entry.id   AF-A0A821D7Q1-F1
#
_cell.length_a   1.000
_cell.length_b   1.000
_cell.length_c   1.000
_cell.angle_alpha   90.00
_cell.angle_beta   90.00
_cell.angle_gamma   90.00
#
_symmetry.space_group_name_H-M   'P 1'
#
loop_
_entity.id
_entity.type
_entity.pdbx_description
1 polymer ?
#
loop_
_entity_poly.entity_id
_entity_poly.type
_entity_poly.pdbx_seq_one_letter_code
_entity_poly.pdbx_strand_id
1 'polypeptide(L)'
;MDMKLKVILTVLLVLKISQVYTQGAGDWAGDDYYDGDDSAGDQTTDPTCGGNCDTSKNCPSCPCGSNANNQDPTEWCKKFNKWNQACCVCIVTHESNGNANAMNWNKPRLRK
;
A
#
# COMPACT_ATOMS: atom_id res chain seq x y z
N MET A 1 -50.41 6.40 0.20
CA MET A 1 -49.25 5.95 1.00
C MET A 1 -48.96 6.99 2.06
N ASP A 2 -49.21 6.64 3.31
CA ASP A 2 -49.11 7.51 4.49
C ASP A 2 -47.68 8.02 4.68
N MET A 3 -47.51 9.33 4.91
CA MET A 3 -46.20 9.96 5.15
C MET A 3 -45.46 9.33 6.33
N LYS A 4 -46.18 8.81 7.33
CA LYS A 4 -45.59 8.11 8.48
C LYS A 4 -44.86 6.84 8.04
N LEU A 5 -45.37 6.14 7.03
CA LEU A 5 -44.78 4.90 6.54
C LEU A 5 -43.49 5.14 5.75
N LYS A 6 -43.38 6.27 5.03
CA LYS A 6 -42.16 6.66 4.31
C LYS A 6 -41.01 7.00 5.27
N VAL A 7 -41.31 7.74 6.34
CA VAL A 7 -40.29 8.11 7.34
C VAL A 7 -39.73 6.87 8.05
N ILE A 8 -40.61 5.93 8.43
CA ILE A 8 -40.19 4.68 9.06
C ILE A 8 -39.31 3.85 8.12
N LEU A 9 -39.67 3.75 6.84
CA LEU A 9 -38.89 2.99 5.86
C LEU A 9 -37.50 3.61 5.64
N THR A 10 -37.41 4.94 5.55
CA THR A 10 -36.12 5.64 5.39
C THR A 10 -35.22 5.48 6.61
N VAL A 11 -35.76 5.59 7.83
CA VAL A 11 -34.99 5.39 9.07
C VAL A 11 -34.47 3.96 9.18
N LEU A 12 -35.29 2.96 8.83
CA LEU A 12 -34.86 1.55 8.82
C LEU A 12 -33.77 1.27 7.77
N LEU A 13 -33.82 1.93 6.62
CA LEU A 13 -32.82 1.78 5.56
C LEU A 13 -31.47 2.39 5.98
N VAL A 14 -31.48 3.57 6.60
CA VAL A 14 -30.27 4.22 7.11
C VAL A 14 -29.64 3.40 8.24
N LEU A 15 -30.43 2.90 9.19
CA LEU A 15 -29.92 2.08 10.29
C LEU A 15 -29.28 0.76 9.83
N LYS A 16 -29.81 0.12 8.77
CA LYS A 16 -29.19 -1.10 8.22
C LYS A 16 -27.87 -0.83 7.49
N ILE A 17 -27.73 0.30 6.81
CA ILE A 17 -26.47 0.66 6.13
C ILE A 17 -25.38 0.96 7.15
N SER A 18 -25.70 1.58 8.29
CA SER A 18 -24.72 1.86 9.34
C SER A 18 -24.11 0.61 9.99
N GLN A 19 -24.81 -0.51 10.04
CA GLN A 19 -24.26 -1.76 10.62
C GLN A 19 -23.29 -2.49 9.68
N VAL A 20 -23.38 -2.27 8.37
CA VAL A 20 -22.47 -2.91 7.40
C VAL A 20 -21.08 -2.25 7.41
N TYR A 21 -20.98 -0.98 7.81
CA TYR A 21 -19.74 -0.21 7.69
C TYR A 21 -18.71 -0.40 8.83
N THR A 22 -19.02 -1.20 9.85
CA THR A 22 -18.18 -1.29 11.07
C THR A 22 -17.38 -2.59 11.21
N GLN A 23 -17.49 -3.55 10.29
CA GLN A 23 -16.85 -4.88 10.42
C GLN A 23 -15.61 -5.11 9.54
N GLY A 24 -14.92 -4.06 9.11
CA GLY A 24 -13.80 -4.19 8.15
C GLY A 24 -12.43 -3.65 8.59
N ALA A 25 -12.28 -3.21 9.84
CA ALA A 25 -11.02 -2.67 10.34
C ALA A 25 -10.53 -3.49 11.54
N GLY A 26 -10.13 -4.74 11.27
CA GLY A 26 -9.44 -5.60 12.22
C GLY A 26 -8.30 -6.32 11.50
N ASP A 27 -7.12 -6.25 12.11
CA ASP A 27 -5.96 -7.12 11.89
C ASP A 27 -5.11 -6.90 10.64
N TRP A 28 -4.31 -5.83 10.65
CA TRP A 28 -3.02 -5.76 9.94
C TRP A 28 -1.83 -5.55 10.90
N ALA A 29 -1.99 -5.89 12.18
CA ALA A 29 -0.86 -5.98 13.10
C ALA A 29 -0.41 -7.45 13.15
N GLY A 30 0.41 -7.81 12.16
CA GLY A 30 1.30 -8.96 12.25
C GLY A 30 2.65 -8.44 12.71
N ASP A 31 2.76 -8.23 14.01
CA ASP A 31 3.97 -8.00 14.78
C ASP A 31 4.76 -9.30 14.92
N ASP A 32 5.35 -9.75 13.82
CA ASP A 32 6.46 -10.71 13.88
C ASP A 32 7.75 -9.93 14.20
N TYR A 33 7.82 -9.55 15.48
CA TYR A 33 8.98 -9.05 16.18
C TYR A 33 10.13 -10.06 16.04
N TYR A 34 11.14 -9.72 15.24
CA TYR A 34 12.39 -10.49 15.17
C TYR A 34 13.18 -10.29 16.48
N ASP A 35 13.35 -11.40 17.19
CA ASP A 35 14.18 -11.58 18.38
C ASP A 35 15.66 -11.80 17.96
N GLY A 36 16.59 -11.11 18.63
CA GLY A 36 18.06 -11.30 18.54
C GLY A 36 18.68 -10.92 17.19
N ASP A 37 19.82 -10.24 17.07
CA ASP A 37 21.08 -10.48 17.78
C ASP A 37 21.97 -9.24 17.72
N ASP A 38 22.58 -8.90 18.85
CA ASP A 38 23.58 -7.85 19.00
C ASP A 38 24.92 -8.24 18.35
N SER A 39 24.99 -8.29 17.03
CA SER A 39 26.24 -8.57 16.31
C SER A 39 26.45 -7.65 15.13
N ALA A 40 27.41 -6.75 15.29
CA ALA A 40 27.96 -5.91 14.25
C ALA A 40 28.39 -6.76 13.05
N GLY A 41 27.67 -6.62 11.93
CA GLY A 41 28.12 -7.08 10.62
C GLY A 41 27.58 -8.44 10.19
N ASP A 42 26.40 -8.44 9.59
CA ASP A 42 26.18 -9.14 8.33
C ASP A 42 24.97 -8.50 7.63
N GLN A 43 25.23 -7.55 6.74
CA GLN A 43 24.24 -7.19 5.73
C GLN A 43 24.17 -8.36 4.75
N THR A 44 23.43 -9.42 5.11
CA THR A 44 22.87 -10.31 4.11
C THR A 44 21.89 -9.46 3.32
N THR A 45 22.40 -8.76 2.32
CA THR A 45 21.63 -8.10 1.29
C THR A 45 20.87 -9.20 0.59
N ASP A 46 19.66 -9.52 1.06
CA ASP A 46 18.73 -10.21 0.19
C ASP A 46 18.63 -9.27 -1.02
N PRO A 47 19.11 -9.67 -2.22
CA PRO A 47 19.33 -8.75 -3.32
C PRO A 47 17.99 -8.55 -4.03
N THR A 48 17.02 -8.08 -3.26
CA THR A 48 15.75 -7.62 -3.78
C THR A 48 16.00 -6.26 -4.40
N CYS A 49 15.24 -5.93 -5.43
CA CYS A 49 15.29 -4.63 -6.09
C CYS A 49 14.73 -3.51 -5.20
N GLY A 50 14.85 -3.61 -3.87
CA GLY A 50 14.16 -2.78 -2.88
C GLY A 50 14.63 -1.34 -2.90
N GLY A 51 13.90 -0.50 -3.64
CA GLY A 51 14.09 0.95 -3.70
C GLY A 51 14.42 1.45 -5.10
N ASN A 52 15.37 0.83 -5.80
CA ASN A 52 15.67 1.06 -7.21
C ASN A 52 16.16 -0.23 -7.83
N CYS A 53 16.01 -0.33 -9.15
CA CYS A 53 16.58 -1.43 -9.90
C CYS A 53 18.10 -1.23 -10.08
N ASP A 54 18.87 -1.73 -9.11
CA ASP A 54 20.32 -1.79 -9.27
C ASP A 54 20.65 -2.87 -10.30
N THR A 55 21.19 -2.47 -11.46
CA THR A 55 21.60 -3.38 -12.52
C THR A 55 22.71 -4.35 -12.09
N SER A 56 23.38 -4.08 -10.96
CA SER A 56 24.35 -4.99 -10.35
C SER A 56 23.73 -6.01 -9.39
N LYS A 57 22.42 -5.92 -9.11
CA LYS A 57 21.65 -6.87 -8.29
C LYS A 57 20.74 -7.77 -9.15
N ASN A 58 20.20 -8.82 -8.54
CA ASN A 58 19.42 -9.91 -9.16
C ASN A 58 18.06 -9.51 -9.76
N CYS A 59 17.89 -8.27 -10.22
CA CYS A 59 16.71 -7.81 -10.94
C CYS A 59 16.78 -8.32 -12.40
N PRO A 60 15.87 -9.21 -12.84
CA PRO A 60 15.94 -9.75 -14.21
C PRO A 60 15.75 -8.68 -15.28
N SER A 61 15.08 -7.58 -14.95
CA SER A 61 14.89 -6.41 -15.80
C SER A 61 14.62 -5.15 -14.97
N CYS A 62 14.91 -3.98 -15.54
CA CYS A 62 14.69 -2.67 -14.92
C CYS A 62 13.78 -1.78 -15.78
N PRO A 63 12.50 -2.14 -15.99
CA PRO A 63 11.59 -1.40 -16.86
C PRO A 63 11.32 0.02 -16.37
N CYS A 64 11.43 0.26 -15.06
CA CYS A 64 11.23 1.58 -14.45
C CYS A 64 12.51 2.44 -14.46
N GLY A 65 13.65 1.91 -14.92
CA GLY A 65 14.95 2.59 -14.86
C GLY A 65 15.78 2.19 -13.64
N SER A 66 17.07 2.59 -13.64
CA SER A 66 18.04 2.21 -12.61
C SER A 66 18.36 3.31 -11.59
N ASN A 67 18.13 4.57 -11.97
CA ASN A 67 18.39 5.74 -11.11
C ASN A 67 17.12 6.15 -10.35
N ALA A 68 17.30 6.72 -9.16
CA ALA A 68 16.20 7.32 -8.41
C ALA A 68 15.52 8.43 -9.22
N ASN A 69 14.19 8.44 -9.18
CA ASN A 69 13.35 9.44 -9.81
C ASN A 69 12.29 9.91 -8.81
N ASN A 70 12.71 10.72 -7.86
CA ASN A 70 11.85 11.19 -6.80
C ASN A 70 10.88 12.25 -7.33
N GLN A 71 9.59 11.96 -7.21
CA GLN A 71 8.49 12.82 -7.56
C GLN A 71 7.81 13.28 -6.27
N ASP A 72 7.23 14.47 -6.29
CA ASP A 72 6.34 14.89 -5.21
C ASP A 72 5.04 14.07 -5.27
N PRO A 73 4.68 13.31 -4.21
CA PRO A 73 3.49 12.47 -4.23
C PRO A 73 2.20 13.27 -4.42
N THR A 74 2.13 14.51 -3.91
CA THR A 74 0.94 15.36 -4.04
C THR A 74 0.74 15.80 -5.49
N GLU A 75 1.79 16.30 -6.14
CA GLU A 75 1.77 16.67 -7.56
C GLU A 75 1.55 15.46 -8.47
N TRP A 76 2.12 14.30 -8.12
CA TRP A 76 1.91 13.07 -8.86
C TRP A 76 0.44 12.63 -8.83
N CYS A 77 -0.17 12.63 -7.65
CA CYS A 77 -1.55 12.20 -7.44
C CYS A 77 -2.59 13.10 -8.11
N LYS A 78 -2.29 14.39 -8.29
CA LYS A 78 -3.15 15.34 -9.04
C LYS A 78 -3.43 14.91 -10.48
N LYS A 79 -2.54 14.11 -11.09
CA LYS A 79 -2.74 13.54 -12.43
C LYS A 79 -3.95 12.59 -12.49
N PHE A 80 -4.39 12.06 -11.35
CA PHE A 80 -5.45 11.06 -11.23
C PHE A 80 -6.67 11.61 -10.48
N ASN A 81 -7.41 12.50 -11.12
CA ASN A 81 -8.56 13.20 -10.52
C ASN A 81 -9.75 12.31 -10.10
N LYS A 82 -9.81 11.06 -10.58
CA LYS A 82 -10.84 10.07 -10.19
C LYS A 82 -10.46 9.26 -8.96
N TRP A 83 -9.22 9.35 -8.49
CA TRP A 83 -8.76 8.62 -7.32
C TRP A 83 -8.76 9.53 -6.09
N ASN A 84 -9.13 8.98 -4.94
CA ASN A 84 -9.01 9.67 -3.67
C ASN A 84 -7.56 10.10 -3.45
N GLN A 85 -7.36 11.42 -3.35
CA GLN A 85 -6.04 12.02 -3.30
C GLN A 85 -5.26 11.63 -2.04
N ALA A 86 -5.93 11.53 -0.89
CA ALA A 86 -5.29 11.11 0.36
C ALA A 86 -4.81 9.66 0.29
N CYS A 87 -5.62 8.77 -0.31
CA CYS A 87 -5.22 7.37 -0.52
C CYS A 87 -4.04 7.26 -1.48
N CYS A 88 -4.05 8.02 -2.58
CA CYS A 88 -2.95 8.03 -3.54
C CYS A 88 -1.64 8.45 -2.87
N VAL A 89 -1.65 9.56 -2.13
CA VAL A 89 -0.47 10.08 -1.44
C VAL A 89 0.04 9.08 -0.40
N CYS A 90 -0.86 8.48 0.39
CA CYS A 90 -0.52 7.46 1.38
C CYS A 90 0.23 6.28 0.74
N ILE A 91 -0.35 5.69 -0.31
CA ILE A 91 0.23 4.53 -1.00
C ILE A 91 1.58 4.89 -1.64
N VAL A 92 1.65 5.97 -2.42
CA VAL A 92 2.90 6.37 -3.08
C VAL A 92 4.02 6.66 -2.07
N THR A 93 3.68 7.24 -0.92
CA THR A 93 4.66 7.52 0.14
C THR A 93 5.17 6.23 0.79
N HIS A 94 4.27 5.29 1.12
CA HIS A 94 4.66 4.05 1.79
C HIS A 94 5.35 3.04 0.87
N GLU A 95 4.88 2.90 -0.37
CA GLU A 95 5.36 1.87 -1.28
C GLU A 95 6.68 2.26 -1.96
N SER A 96 6.88 3.54 -2.26
CA SER A 96 8.05 3.99 -3.02
C SER A 96 8.73 5.23 -2.48
N ASN A 97 8.21 5.83 -1.41
CA ASN A 97 8.68 7.12 -0.90
C ASN A 97 8.73 8.21 -2.00
N GLY A 98 7.78 8.16 -2.95
CA GLY A 98 7.71 9.07 -4.10
C GLY A 98 8.69 8.76 -5.24
N ASN A 99 9.48 7.69 -5.16
CA ASN A 99 10.38 7.31 -6.25
C ASN A 99 9.62 6.59 -7.37
N ALA A 100 9.47 7.25 -8.53
CA ALA A 100 8.78 6.71 -9.68
C ALA A 100 9.53 5.56 -10.38
N ASN A 101 10.81 5.36 -10.04
CA ASN A 101 11.61 4.25 -10.54
C ASN A 101 11.77 3.14 -9.49
N ALA A 102 11.08 3.24 -8.35
CA ALA A 102 11.12 2.19 -7.35
C ALA A 102 10.52 0.89 -7.88
N MET A 103 11.20 -0.20 -7.57
CA MET A 103 10.77 -1.54 -7.89
C MET A 103 10.92 -2.41 -6.66
N ASN A 104 10.33 -3.60 -6.70
CA ASN A 104 10.60 -4.65 -5.75
C ASN A 104 10.47 -5.99 -6.47
N TRP A 105 11.42 -6.89 -6.27
CA TRP A 105 11.38 -8.24 -6.83
C TRP A 105 11.14 -9.24 -5.72
N ASN A 106 9.92 -9.76 -5.65
CA ASN A 106 9.57 -10.82 -4.72
C ASN A 106 9.89 -12.17 -5.36
N LYS A 107 10.76 -12.95 -4.71
CA LYS A 107 10.96 -14.35 -5.09
C LYS A 107 9.62 -15.09 -4.92
N PRO A 108 9.20 -15.94 -5.87
CA PRO A 108 7.96 -16.71 -5.72
C PRO A 108 7.98 -17.49 -4.41
N ARG A 109 6.98 -17.28 -3.54
CA ARG A 109 6.77 -18.18 -2.40
C ARG A 109 6.29 -19.51 -2.97
N LEU A 110 7.18 -20.51 -2.99
CA LEU A 110 6.78 -21.89 -3.20
C LEU A 110 5.83 -22.27 -2.06
N ARG A 111 4.52 -22.33 -2.35
CA ARG A 111 3.55 -22.90 -1.43
C ARG A 111 3.86 -24.39 -1.35
N LYS A 112 4.35 -24.85 -0.19
CA LYS A 112 4.52 -26.28 0.12
C LYS A 112 3.17 -26.96 0.21
#